data_AF-A0A847L1H1-F1
#
_entry.id   AF-A0A847L1H1-F1
#
_cell.length_a   1.000
_cell.length_b   1.000
_cell.length_c   1.000
_cell.angle_alpha   90.00
_cell.angle_beta   90.00
_cell.angle_gamma   90.00
#
_symmetry.space_group_name_H-M   'P 1'
#
loop_
_entity.id
_entity.type
_entity.pdbx_description
1 polymer ?
#
loop_
_entity_poly.entity_id
_entity_poly.type
_entity_poly.pdbx_seq_one_letter_code
_entity_poly.pdbx_strand_id
1 'polypeptide(L)'
;MNQYETVFILTPVLSDAQMKETVDKFKGILTNAGAEIINEENWGLKKLAYPIQKKSTGFYQLLEFKADPSVIDSLEVNFRREERVIRF
;
A
#
# COMPACT_ATOMS: atom_id res chain seq x y z
N MET A 1 -7.85 -4.67 19.03
CA MET A 1 -7.02 -3.97 18.04
C MET A 1 -5.59 -4.46 18.11
N ASN A 2 -5.14 -5.07 17.03
CA ASN A 2 -3.76 -5.54 16.87
C ASN A 2 -3.00 -4.54 16.01
N GLN A 3 -1.68 -4.50 16.18
CA GLN A 3 -0.80 -3.70 15.33
C GLN A 3 -0.40 -4.52 14.11
N TYR A 4 -0.59 -3.94 12.94
CA TYR A 4 -0.25 -4.51 11.65
C TYR A 4 0.70 -3.60 10.90
N GLU A 5 1.53 -4.22 10.08
CA GLU A 5 2.39 -3.55 9.13
C GLU A 5 2.05 -4.08 7.74
N THR A 6 1.95 -3.19 6.76
CA THR A 6 1.74 -3.58 5.37
C THR A 6 2.73 -2.86 4.49
N VAL A 7 3.47 -3.64 3.71
CA VAL A 7 4.40 -3.15 2.71
C VAL A 7 3.84 -3.48 1.35
N PHE A 8 3.49 -2.45 0.59
CA PHE A 8 2.99 -2.63 -0.77
C PHE A 8 3.87 -1.90 -1.77
N ILE A 9 3.87 -2.43 -2.99
CA ILE A 9 4.67 -1.96 -4.10
C ILE A 9 3.72 -1.48 -5.19
N LEU A 10 3.89 -0.23 -5.60
CA LEU A 10 3.16 0.38 -6.71
C LEU A 10 3.98 0.32 -8.00
N THR A 11 3.25 0.31 -9.12
CA THR A 11 3.84 0.31 -10.46
C THR A 11 4.68 1.57 -10.70
N PRO A 12 5.86 1.46 -11.33
CA PRO A 12 6.75 2.59 -11.59
C PRO A 12 6.26 3.51 -12.72
N VAL A 13 5.12 3.18 -13.34
CA VAL A 13 4.49 3.99 -14.39
C VAL A 13 3.79 5.22 -13.82
N LEU A 14 3.47 5.20 -12.52
CA LEU A 14 2.81 6.31 -11.84
C LEU A 14 3.77 7.48 -11.61
N SER A 15 3.23 8.68 -11.68
CA SER A 15 3.92 9.86 -11.14
C SER A 15 3.85 9.89 -9.62
N ASP A 16 4.74 10.65 -8.97
CA ASP A 16 4.75 10.80 -7.51
C ASP A 16 3.41 11.33 -6.97
N ALA A 17 2.71 12.17 -7.76
CA ALA A 17 1.39 12.67 -7.40
C ALA A 17 0.33 11.56 -7.40
N GLN A 18 0.33 10.69 -8.43
CA GLN A 18 -0.58 9.55 -8.52
C GLN A 18 -0.29 8.49 -7.46
N MET A 19 0.98 8.32 -7.09
CA MET A 19 1.39 7.46 -5.99
C MET A 19 0.79 7.96 -4.67
N LYS A 20 0.96 9.25 -4.34
CA LYS A 20 0.39 9.85 -3.13
C LYS A 20 -1.13 9.73 -3.08
N GLU A 21 -1.82 10.02 -4.17
CA GLU A 21 -3.28 9.86 -4.28
C GLU A 21 -3.71 8.41 -3.99
N THR A 22 -2.98 7.44 -4.51
CA THR A 22 -3.27 6.02 -4.30
C THR A 22 -3.04 5.62 -2.84
N VAL A 23 -1.96 6.12 -2.22
CA VAL A 23 -1.68 5.90 -0.80
C VAL A 23 -2.78 6.53 0.07
N ASP A 24 -3.19 7.76 -0.23
CA ASP A 24 -4.25 8.47 0.51
C ASP A 24 -5.62 7.79 0.37
N LYS A 25 -5.91 7.16 -0.79
CA LYS A 25 -7.08 6.31 -0.97
C LYS A 25 -7.08 5.12 0.00
N PHE A 26 -5.94 4.43 0.16
CA PHE A 26 -5.81 3.31 1.10
C PHE A 26 -5.89 3.77 2.55
N LYS A 27 -5.29 4.92 2.89
CA LYS A 27 -5.49 5.55 4.21
C LYS A 27 -6.95 5.84 4.49
N GLY A 28 -7.67 6.41 3.51
CA GLY A 28 -9.10 6.69 3.65
C GLY A 28 -9.91 5.43 3.95
N ILE A 29 -9.62 4.31 3.29
CA ILE A 29 -10.27 3.02 3.57
C ILE A 29 -9.98 2.56 5.00
N LEU A 30 -8.72 2.66 5.44
CA LEU A 30 -8.32 2.28 6.80
C LEU A 30 -8.99 3.16 7.87
N THR A 31 -8.98 4.48 7.70
CA THR A 31 -9.61 5.43 8.62
C THR A 31 -11.13 5.24 8.66
N ASN A 32 -11.77 5.01 7.51
CA ASN A 32 -13.22 4.73 7.45
C ASN A 32 -13.59 3.41 8.14
N ALA A 33 -12.67 2.44 8.15
CA ALA A 33 -12.83 1.17 8.84
C ALA A 33 -12.50 1.25 10.35
N GLY A 34 -12.16 2.43 10.87
CA GLY A 34 -11.83 2.65 12.28
C GLY A 34 -10.41 2.23 12.66
N ALA A 35 -9.50 2.11 11.68
CA ALA A 35 -8.09 1.85 11.93
C ALA A 35 -7.35 3.15 12.30
N GLU A 36 -6.40 3.03 13.23
CA GLU A 36 -5.49 4.10 13.64
C GLU A 36 -4.15 3.93 12.91
N ILE A 37 -3.74 4.92 12.10
CA ILE A 37 -2.45 4.89 11.41
C ILE A 37 -1.38 5.37 12.39
N ILE A 38 -0.40 4.51 12.69
CA ILE A 38 0.70 4.82 13.61
C ILE A 38 1.82 5.52 12.86
N ASN A 39 2.23 4.94 11.73
CA ASN A 39 3.40 5.38 10.98
C ASN A 39 3.22 5.13 9.49
N GLU A 40 3.80 6.02 8.70
CA GLU A 40 3.82 5.93 7.26
C GLU A 40 5.24 6.22 6.79
N GLU A 41 5.81 5.29 6.03
CA GLU A 41 7.13 5.49 5.44
C GLU A 41 7.08 5.31 3.93
N ASN A 42 7.51 6.34 3.20
CA ASN A 42 7.65 6.31 1.76
C ASN A 42 9.10 6.05 1.39
N TRP A 43 9.38 4.86 0.87
CA TRP A 43 10.72 4.45 0.44
C TRP A 43 11.06 4.86 -0.99
N GLY A 44 10.10 5.48 -1.71
CA GLY A 44 10.26 5.94 -3.07
C GLY A 44 10.50 4.81 -4.07
N LEU A 45 11.07 5.17 -5.21
CA LEU A 45 11.36 4.23 -6.30
C LEU A 45 12.62 3.41 -5.99
N LYS A 46 12.44 2.10 -5.81
CA LYS A 46 13.55 1.15 -5.65
C LYS A 46 13.61 0.17 -6.81
N LYS A 47 14.82 -0.32 -7.09
CA LYS A 47 15.04 -1.39 -8.07
C LYS A 47 14.71 -2.73 -7.42
N LEU A 48 13.86 -3.52 -8.08
CA LEU A 48 13.47 -4.85 -7.61
C LEU A 48 14.59 -5.85 -7.90
N ALA A 49 14.77 -6.84 -7.03
CA ALA A 49 15.75 -7.91 -7.24
C ALA A 49 15.42 -8.77 -8.47
N TYR A 50 14.14 -8.88 -8.81
CA TYR A 50 13.61 -9.56 -9.99
C TYR A 50 12.39 -8.81 -10.53
N PRO A 51 12.09 -8.93 -11.84
CA PRO A 51 10.96 -8.24 -12.42
C PRO A 51 9.63 -8.82 -11.93
N ILE A 52 8.74 -7.95 -11.43
CA ILE A 52 7.36 -8.29 -11.07
C ILE A 52 6.47 -7.71 -12.16
N GLN A 53 5.60 -8.51 -12.78
CA GLN A 53 4.74 -8.09 -13.90
C GLN A 53 5.52 -7.35 -15.03
N LYS A 54 6.73 -7.82 -15.35
CA LYS A 54 7.66 -7.21 -16.33
C LYS A 54 8.17 -5.80 -15.95
N LYS A 55 8.03 -5.38 -14.68
CA LYS A 55 8.58 -4.14 -14.14
C LYS A 55 9.80 -4.45 -13.29
N SER A 56 10.91 -3.75 -13.52
CA SER A 56 12.18 -3.93 -12.78
C SER A 56 12.35 -2.93 -11.62
N THR A 57 11.46 -1.96 -11.51
CA THR A 57 11.42 -0.93 -10.46
C THR A 57 10.00 -0.86 -9.90
N GLY A 58 9.86 -0.33 -8.68
CA GLY A 58 8.57 -0.11 -8.05
C GLY A 58 8.68 0.91 -6.93
N PHE A 59 7.58 1.58 -6.62
CA PHE A 59 7.51 2.47 -5.47
C PHE A 59 7.14 1.67 -4.23
N TYR A 60 7.97 1.76 -3.20
CA TYR A 60 7.72 1.07 -1.94
C TYR A 60 7.03 2.01 -0.95
N GLN A 61 5.95 1.52 -0.36
CA GLN A 61 5.25 2.21 0.72
C GLN A 61 5.08 1.24 1.88
N LEU A 62 5.45 1.70 3.07
CA LEU A 62 5.21 1.02 4.33
C LEU A 62 4.14 1.79 5.11
N LEU A 63 3.18 1.06 5.64
CA LEU A 63 2.09 1.61 6.44
C LEU A 63 1.90 0.74 7.69
N GLU A 64 2.07 1.36 8.85
CA GLU A 64 1.82 0.76 10.15
C GLU A 64 0.52 1.30 10.72
N PHE A 65 -0.35 0.39 11.14
CA PHE A 65 -1.66 0.76 11.65
C PHE A 65 -2.17 -0.22 12.71
N LYS A 66 -3.04 0.26 13.59
CA LYS A 66 -3.82 -0.57 14.50
C LYS A 66 -5.22 -0.71 13.95
N ALA A 67 -5.65 -1.95 13.74
CA ALA A 67 -7.00 -2.24 13.29
C ALA A 67 -7.55 -3.48 13.98
N ASP A 68 -8.84 -3.68 13.83
CA ASP A 68 -9.45 -4.97 14.09
C ASP A 68 -9.20 -5.94 12.93
N PRO A 69 -9.07 -7.26 13.20
CA PRO A 69 -8.74 -8.26 12.18
C PRO A 69 -9.69 -8.29 10.97
N SER A 70 -10.94 -7.87 11.15
CA SER A 70 -11.95 -7.80 10.07
C SER A 70 -11.59 -6.80 8.96
N VAL A 71 -10.79 -5.78 9.26
CA VAL A 71 -10.38 -4.75 8.29
C VAL A 71 -9.37 -5.30 7.28
N ILE A 72 -8.59 -6.31 7.66
CA ILE A 72 -7.51 -6.88 6.82
C ILE A 72 -8.08 -7.52 5.55
N ASP A 73 -9.13 -8.32 5.67
CA ASP A 73 -9.76 -9.00 4.53
C ASP A 73 -10.32 -7.97 3.52
N SER A 74 -10.96 -6.93 4.04
CA SER A 74 -11.43 -5.81 3.21
C SER A 74 -10.27 -5.06 2.55
N LEU A 75 -9.16 -4.86 3.26
CA LEU A 75 -7.98 -4.20 2.74
C LEU A 75 -7.32 -5.03 1.62
N GLU A 76 -7.16 -6.34 1.81
CA GLU A 76 -6.63 -7.25 0.79
C GLU A 76 -7.47 -7.23 -0.49
N VAL A 77 -8.80 -7.25 -0.37
CA VAL A 77 -9.70 -7.17 -1.52
C VAL A 77 -9.51 -5.85 -2.28
N ASN A 78 -9.33 -4.74 -1.57
CA ASN A 78 -9.06 -3.44 -2.20
C ASN A 78 -7.70 -3.40 -2.89
N PHE A 79 -6.64 -3.97 -2.27
CA PHE A 79 -5.34 -4.08 -2.93
C PHE A 79 -5.41 -4.91 -4.20
N ARG A 80 -6.13 -6.04 -4.21
CA ARG A 80 -6.31 -6.87 -5.40
C ARG A 80 -7.09 -6.19 -6.52
N ARG A 81 -8.03 -5.29 -6.17
CA ARG A 81 -8.82 -4.51 -7.15
C ARG A 81 -8.02 -3.38 -7.79
N GLU A 82 -6.96 -2.93 -7.13
CA GLU A 82 -6.16 -1.81 -7.60
C GLU A 82 -5.02 -2.30 -8.50
N GLU A 83 -5.17 -2.14 -9.82
CA GLU A 83 -4.18 -2.58 -10.82
C GLU A 83 -2.82 -1.89 -10.67
N ARG A 84 -2.80 -0.74 -9.97
CA ARG A 84 -1.58 0.02 -9.67
C ARG A 84 -0.66 -0.70 -8.67
N VAL A 85 -1.21 -1.61 -7.87
CA VAL A 85 -0.47 -2.37 -6.87
C VAL A 85 0.06 -3.65 -7.52
N ILE A 86 1.38 -3.79 -7.55
CA ILE A 86 2.03 -4.98 -8.13
C ILE A 86 2.30 -6.06 -7.10
N ARG A 87 2.35 -5.69 -5.81
CA ARG A 87 2.52 -6.60 -4.67
C ARG A 87 2.09 -5.91 -3.36
N PHE A 88 1.57 -6.67 -2.41
CA PHE A 88 1.25 -6.26 -1.04
C PHE A 88 1.46 -7.46 -0.10
#